data_AF-A0AAQ4CSZ0-F1
#
_entry.id   AF-A0AAQ4CSZ0-F1
#
_cell.length_a   1.000
_cell.length_b   1.000
_cell.length_c   1.000
_cell.angle_alpha   90.00
_cell.angle_beta   90.00
_cell.angle_gamma   90.00
#
_symmetry.space_group_name_H-M   'P 1'
#
loop_
_entity.id
_entity.type
_entity.pdbx_description
1 polymer ?
#
loop_
_entity_poly.entity_id
_entity_poly.type
_entity_poly.pdbx_seq_one_letter_code
_entity_poly.pdbx_strand_id
1 'polypeptide(L)' 'MIVVVKYRTIDKNLKRIIRLLREIPFVKEIIFYRGERTMIFANNYKIWEEGSELNPVEEIYDIKIFEIIRKIYLPVCS' A
#
# COMPACT_ATOMS: atom_id res chain seq x y z
N MET A 1 6.70 4.75 4.43
CA MET A 1 6.15 4.24 3.17
C MET A 1 5.08 5.21 2.72
N ILE A 2 5.09 5.56 1.43
CA ILE A 2 4.03 6.38 0.83
C ILE A 2 3.03 5.41 0.22
N VAL A 3 1.78 5.54 0.60
CA VAL A 3 0.66 4.78 0.02
C VAL A 3 -0.04 5.66 -1.00
N VAL A 4 -0.27 5.13 -2.20
CA VAL A 4 -0.99 5.82 -3.27
C VAL A 4 -2.29 5.07 -3.53
N VAL A 5 -3.40 5.75 -3.31
CA VAL A 5 -4.74 5.24 -3.58
C VAL A 5 -5.25 5.86 -4.88
N LYS A 6 -5.29 5.05 -5.94
CA LYS A 6 -6.05 5.38 -7.14
C LYS A 6 -7.49 4.93 -6.91
N TYR A 7 -8.47 5.81 -7.04
CA TYR A 7 -9.87 5.45 -6.78
C TYR A 7 -10.77 5.80 -7.95
N ARG A 8 -11.71 4.90 -8.25
CA ARG A 8 -12.86 5.20 -9.12
C ARG A 8 -13.97 5.88 -8.33
N THR A 9 -14.38 5.23 -7.25
CA THR A 9 -15.43 5.68 -6.32
C THR A 9 -14.96 5.41 -4.89
N ILE A 10 -15.25 6.32 -3.96
CA ILE A 10 -14.94 6.13 -2.54
C ILE A 10 -16.13 5.47 -1.85
N ASP A 11 -16.08 4.14 -1.74
CA ASP A 11 -17.08 3.34 -1.04
C ASP A 11 -16.71 3.09 0.44
N LYS A 12 -17.58 2.36 1.16
CA LYS A 12 -17.34 1.99 2.57
C LYS A 12 -16.15 1.04 2.73
N ASN A 13 -15.89 0.18 1.75
CA ASN A 13 -14.80 -0.79 1.81
C ASN A 13 -13.45 -0.07 1.71
N LEU A 14 -13.29 0.81 0.71
CA LEU A 14 -12.11 1.62 0.53
C LEU A 14 -11.84 2.50 1.76
N LYS A 15 -12.88 3.12 2.35
CA LYS A 15 -12.72 3.87 3.61
C LYS A 15 -12.20 3.01 4.75
N ARG A 16 -12.69 1.76 4.88
CA ARG A 16 -12.21 0.82 5.90
C ARG A 16 -10.74 0.47 5.67
N ILE A 17 -10.36 0.15 4.44
CA ILE A 17 -8.98 -0.17 4.07
C ILE A 17 -8.06 1.02 4.38
N ILE A 18 -8.41 2.24 3.95
CA ILE A 18 -7.62 3.44 4.22
C ILE A 18 -7.42 3.67 5.72
N ARG A 19 -8.47 3.45 6.53
CA ARG A 19 -8.38 3.59 7.98
C ARG A 19 -7.37 2.61 8.56
N LEU A 20 -7.46 1.34 8.18
CA LEU A 20 -6.50 0.31 8.63
C LEU A 20 -5.07 0.67 8.22
N LEU A 21 -4.86 1.10 6.97
CA LEU A 21 -3.53 1.50 6.49
C LEU A 21 -2.98 2.73 7.21
N ARG A 22 -3.84 3.65 7.65
CA ARG A 22 -3.43 4.85 8.40
C ARG A 22 -2.97 4.54 9.82
N GLU A 23 -3.46 3.44 10.41
CA GLU A 23 -3.07 3.01 11.76
C GLU A 23 -1.69 2.34 11.79
N ILE A 24 -1.10 2.04 10.62
CA ILE A 24 0.19 1.36 10.51
C ILE A 24 1.35 2.37 10.71
N PRO A 25 2.24 2.18 11.72
CA PRO A 25 3.23 3.19 12.10
C PRO A 25 4.24 3.60 11.01
N PHE A 26 4.55 2.72 10.07
CA PHE A 26 5.51 3.01 8.99
C PHE A 26 4.86 3.59 7.73
N VAL A 27 3.53 3.71 7.70
CA VAL A 27 2.82 4.48 6.67
C VAL A 27 2.92 5.95 7.04
N LYS A 28 3.66 6.72 6.22
CA LYS A 28 3.94 8.13 6.49
C LYS A 28 2.89 9.05 5.86
N GLU A 29 2.38 8.65 4.70
CA GLU A 29 1.49 9.47 3.89
C GLU A 29 0.59 8.57 3.04
N ILE A 30 -0.65 9.01 2.84
CA ILE A 30 -1.60 8.37 1.93
C ILE A 30 -2.07 9.43 0.93
N ILE A 31 -1.72 9.26 -0.34
CA ILE A 31 -2.03 10.18 -1.42
C ILE A 31 -3.18 9.62 -2.25
N PHE A 32 -4.12 10.48 -2.64
CA PHE A 32 -5.32 10.12 -3.37
C PHE A 32 -5.31 10.66 -4.79
N TYR A 33 -5.58 9.79 -5.77
CA TYR A 33 -5.74 10.17 -7.17
C TYR A 33 -6.99 9.53 -7.75
N ARG A 34 -7.74 10.29 -8.55
CA ARG A 34 -8.89 9.74 -9.28
C ARG A 34 -8.39 8.93 -10.47
N GLY A 35 -8.99 7.76 -10.71
CA GLY A 35 -8.66 6.89 -11.83
C GLY A 35 -9.85 6.04 -12.28
N GLU A 36 -9.64 5.22 -13.30
CA GLU A 36 -10.69 4.37 -13.88
C GLU A 36 -11.02 3.14 -13.02
N ARG A 37 -10.09 2.70 -12.18
CA ARG A 37 -10.24 1.55 -11.28
C ARG A 37 -9.65 1.86 -9.92
N THR A 38 -10.21 1.26 -8.87
CA THR A 38 -9.68 1.43 -7.51
C THR A 38 -8.50 0.49 -7.29
N MET A 39 -7.34 1.05 -6.94
CA MET A 39 -6.08 0.34 -6.70
C MET A 39 -5.30 1.05 -5.59
N ILE A 40 -4.53 0.29 -4.81
CA ILE A 40 -3.69 0.80 -3.75
C ILE A 40 -2.27 0.32 -3.97
N PHE A 41 -1.33 1.25 -3.88
CA PHE A 41 0.10 1.01 -4.03
C PHE A 41 0.84 1.44 -2.77
N ALA A 42 1.91 0.75 -2.41
CA ALA A 42 2.81 1.11 -1.33
C ALA A 42 4.24 1.12 -1.88
N ASN A 43 4.92 2.27 -1.88
CA ASN A 43 6.26 2.44 -2.48
C ASN A 43 6.39 1.81 -3.89
N ASN A 44 5.39 2.01 -4.75
CA ASN A 44 5.25 1.46 -6.12
C ASN A 44 4.86 -0.02 -6.25
N TYR A 45 4.71 -0.76 -5.15
CA TYR A 45 4.17 -2.12 -5.17
C TYR A 45 2.64 -2.07 -5.07
N LYS A 46 1.92 -2.79 -5.93
CA LYS A 46 0.46 -2.90 -5.85
C LYS A 46 0.10 -3.84 -4.71
N ILE A 47 -0.62 -3.33 -3.70
CA ILE A 47 -1.05 -4.13 -2.52
C ILE A 47 -2.51 -4.54 -2.60
N TRP A 48 -3.32 -3.86 -3.40
CA TRP A 48 -4.73 -4.16 -3.51
C TRP A 48 -5.33 -3.56 -4.77
N GLU A 49 -6.35 -4.22 -5.31
CA GLU A 49 -7.18 -3.71 -6.39
C GLU A 49 -8.63 -4.14 -6.21
N GLU A 50 -9.52 -3.41 -6.86
CA GLU A 50 -10.95 -3.72 -6.88
C GLU A 50 -11.19 -5.14 -7.40
N GLY A 51 -11.89 -5.95 -6.58
CA GLY A 51 -12.14 -7.37 -6.85
C GLY A 51 -11.06 -8.32 -6.32
N SER A 52 -9.99 -7.81 -5.71
CA SER A 52 -8.98 -8.64 -5.05
C SER A 52 -9.47 -9.21 -3.71
N GLU A 53 -9.15 -10.47 -3.47
CA GLU A 53 -9.31 -11.15 -2.17
C GLU A 53 -8.13 -10.94 -1.22
N LEU A 54 -7.04 -10.32 -1.71
CA LEU A 54 -5.86 -10.05 -0.90
C LEU A 54 -6.16 -9.05 0.22
N ASN A 55 -5.55 -9.28 1.37
CA ASN A 55 -5.64 -8.37 2.51
C ASN A 55 -4.59 -7.25 2.35
N PRO A 56 -4.99 -5.99 2.07
CA PRO A 56 -4.05 -4.87 1.87
C PRO A 56 -3.14 -4.63 3.08
N VAL A 57 -3.59 -5.01 4.28
CA VAL A 57 -2.78 -4.88 5.50
C VAL A 57 -1.65 -5.90 5.47
N GLU A 58 -1.89 -7.16 5.13
CA GLU A 58 -0.82 -8.17 5.07
C GLU A 58 0.20 -7.82 3.98
N GLU A 59 -0.28 -7.46 2.80
CA GLU A 59 0.56 -7.09 1.65
C GLU A 59 1.53 -5.93 1.96
N ILE A 60 1.11 -4.95 2.77
CA ILE A 60 1.99 -3.83 3.13
C ILE A 60 3.11 -4.24 4.11
N TYR A 61 2.85 -5.23 4.96
CA TYR A 61 3.86 -5.81 5.84
C TYR A 61 4.82 -6.69 5.06
N ASP A 62 4.34 -7.45 4.08
CA ASP A 62 5.19 -8.27 3.20
C ASP A 62 6.16 -7.42 2.40
N ILE A 63 5.70 -6.30 1.82
CA ILE A 63 6.59 -5.32 1.18
C ILE A 63 7.62 -4.79 2.18
N LYS A 64 7.20 -4.51 3.42
CA LYS A 64 8.11 -3.99 4.44
C LYS A 64 9.20 -5.00 4.79
N ILE A 65 8.85 -6.28 4.91
CA ILE A 65 9.80 -7.38 5.12
C ILE A 65 10.75 -7.47 3.92
N PHE A 66 10.21 -7.45 2.70
CA PHE A 66 11.01 -7.48 1.49
C PHE A 66 12.00 -6.31 1.40
N GLU A 67 11.59 -5.08 1.76
CA GLU A 67 12.49 -3.93 1.83
C GLU A 67 13.63 -4.12 2.84
N ILE A 68 13.34 -4.73 4.00
CA ILE A 68 14.35 -5.01 5.04
C ILE A 68 15.34 -6.07 4.53
N ILE A 69 14.84 -7.17 3.98
CA ILE A 69 15.65 -8.25 3.39
C ILE A 69 16.54 -7.66 2.29
N ARG A 70 15.96 -6.90 1.37
CA ARG A 70 16.72 -6.27 0.28
C ARG A 70 17.87 -5.40 0.79
N LYS A 71 17.68 -4.65 1.88
CA LYS A 71 18.75 -3.84 2.50
C LYS A 71 19.84 -4.69 3.14
N ILE A 72 19.51 -5.85 3.70
CA ILE A 72 20.46 -6.76 4.34
C ILE A 72 21.32 -7.47 3.29
N TYR A 73 20.69 -7.98 2.22
CA TYR A 73 21.37 -8.81 1.21
C TYR A 73 22.01 -8.02 0.07
N LEU A 74 21.48 -6.82 -0.22
CA LEU A 74 22.04 -5.90 -1.21
C LEU A 74 22.30 -4.56 -0.53
N PRO A 75 23.27 -4.49 0.41
CA PRO A 75 23.74 -3.20 0.88
C PRO A 75 24.30 -2.48 -0.35
N VAL A 76 23.56 -1.49 -0.85
CA VAL A 76 24.05 -0.63 -1.92
C VAL A 76 25.27 0.06 -1.32
N CYS A 77 26.48 -0.31 -1.76
CA CYS A 77 27.68 0.44 -1.43
C CYS A 77 27.45 1.86 -1.95
N SER A 78 27.34 2.80 -1.01
CA SER A 78 27.24 4.24 -1.25
C SER A 78 28.44 4.77 -2.03
#